data_AF-A0A1I4H8U5-F1
#
_entry.id   AF-A0A1I4H8U5-F1
#
_cell.length_a   1.000
_cell.length_b   1.000
_cell.length_c   1.000
_cell.angle_alpha   90.00
_cell.angle_beta   90.00
_cell.angle_gamma   90.00
#
_symmetry.space_group_name_H-M   'P 1'
#
loop_
_entity.id
_entity.type
_entity.pdbx_description
1 polymer ?
#
loop_
_entity_poly.entity_id
_entity_poly.type
_entity_poly.pdbx_seq_one_letter_code
_entity_poly.pdbx_strand_id
1 'polypeptide(L)'
;MKKHDFIGYLKAQYAASSAQLKVSSFMLVVATAPSAISIFVNDENLIYTLAILNGVLVCIWLMSLTSYQAKRRAAHEARRAALLTDSFDADLSSDEVAYIRETFTVKESIAIPLIDEYYYDSKSKPGYKRLLDNIEESAYYTSRTQKASRQLLTTFLIIYACSWILMLFIAIPDQESVFLASGAKLFMAITIFMFSGGLVRAWIDYGSCAKNTAEIVTRCNAARVNEVKQIDVLMILLDYSGYIDSSPEALPNTYYKMREKMEENWKIISGGRQ
;
A
#
# COMPACT_ATOMS: atom_id res chain seq x y z
N MET A 1 -0.31 -5.71 -27.03
CA MET A 1 0.66 -5.78 -25.93
C MET A 1 1.16 -7.20 -25.84
N LYS A 2 2.47 -7.38 -25.68
CA LYS A 2 3.09 -8.67 -25.40
C LYS A 2 3.07 -8.94 -23.89
N LYS A 3 3.20 -10.21 -23.48
CA LYS A 3 3.22 -10.64 -22.06
C LYS A 3 4.07 -9.78 -21.12
N HIS A 4 5.29 -9.42 -21.54
CA HIS A 4 6.23 -8.67 -20.71
C HIS A 4 5.87 -7.19 -20.56
N ASP A 5 4.99 -6.66 -21.42
CA ASP A 5 4.52 -5.28 -21.33
C ASP A 5 3.77 -5.05 -20.01
N PHE A 6 2.99 -6.05 -19.55
CA PHE A 6 2.24 -5.98 -18.29
C PHE A 6 3.16 -5.84 -17.07
N ILE A 7 4.38 -6.40 -17.10
CA ILE A 7 5.37 -6.23 -16.02
C ILE A 7 5.90 -4.80 -15.99
N GLY A 8 6.14 -4.20 -17.16
CA GLY A 8 6.49 -2.79 -17.26
C GLY A 8 5.40 -1.88 -16.69
N TYR A 9 4.14 -2.12 -17.08
CA TYR A 9 3.00 -1.39 -16.53
C TYR A 9 2.81 -1.63 -15.04
N LEU A 10 2.96 -2.87 -14.56
CA LEU A 10 2.90 -3.22 -13.14
C LEU A 10 3.84 -2.35 -12.30
N LYS A 11 5.13 -2.32 -12.68
CA LYS A 11 6.15 -1.52 -11.98
C LYS A 11 5.85 -0.02 -12.09
N ALA A 12 5.47 0.46 -13.26
CA ALA A 12 5.17 1.87 -13.50
C ALA A 12 3.95 2.36 -12.70
N GLN A 13 2.88 1.58 -12.66
CA GLN A 13 1.64 1.91 -11.95
C GLN A 13 1.84 1.89 -10.44
N TYR A 14 2.57 0.91 -9.88
CA TYR A 14 2.91 0.93 -8.45
C TYR A 14 3.81 2.11 -8.10
N ALA A 15 4.79 2.46 -8.94
CA ALA A 15 5.61 3.67 -8.71
C ALA A 15 4.75 4.94 -8.72
N ALA A 16 3.84 5.08 -9.68
CA ALA A 16 2.92 6.22 -9.78
C ALA A 16 1.93 6.28 -8.61
N SER A 17 1.39 5.13 -8.18
CA SER A 17 0.49 5.00 -7.04
C SER A 17 1.20 5.37 -5.74
N SER A 18 2.39 4.84 -5.50
CA SER A 18 3.21 5.17 -4.34
C SER A 18 3.59 6.65 -4.28
N ALA A 19 3.92 7.26 -5.42
CA ALA A 19 4.15 8.70 -5.51
C ALA A 19 2.89 9.51 -5.18
N GLN A 20 1.73 9.12 -5.70
CA GLN A 20 0.46 9.79 -5.40
C GLN A 20 0.06 9.61 -3.94
N LEU A 21 0.34 8.46 -3.32
CA LEU A 21 0.13 8.23 -1.90
C LEU A 21 0.94 9.21 -1.05
N LYS A 22 2.22 9.45 -1.40
CA LYS A 22 3.05 10.47 -0.73
C LYS A 22 2.43 11.87 -0.84
N VAL A 23 2.00 12.26 -2.05
CA VAL A 23 1.35 13.55 -2.30
C VAL A 23 0.05 13.67 -1.51
N SER A 24 -0.79 12.63 -1.54
CA SER A 24 -2.08 12.64 -0.83
C SER A 24 -1.91 12.71 0.67
N SER A 25 -0.95 11.97 1.24
CA SER A 25 -0.63 12.03 2.67
C SER A 25 -0.05 13.40 3.06
N PHE A 26 0.80 14.00 2.21
CA PHE A 26 1.31 15.34 2.44
C PHE A 26 0.18 16.40 2.40
N MET A 27 -0.68 16.35 1.38
CA MET A 27 -1.83 17.26 1.27
C MET A 27 -2.79 17.13 2.43
N LEU A 28 -2.95 15.93 3.00
CA LEU A 28 -3.75 15.74 4.20
C LEU A 28 -3.18 16.52 5.40
N VAL A 29 -1.86 16.47 5.61
CA VAL A 29 -1.18 17.23 6.68
C VAL A 29 -1.25 18.74 6.42
N VAL A 30 -1.09 19.17 5.16
CA VAL A 30 -1.25 20.60 4.80
C VAL A 30 -2.69 21.06 5.03
N ALA A 31 -3.68 20.24 4.69
CA ALA A 31 -5.09 20.55 4.89
C ALA A 31 -5.45 20.72 6.37
N THR A 32 -4.79 20.02 7.30
CA THR A 32 -5.06 20.17 8.74
C THR A 32 -4.35 21.36 9.39
N ALA A 33 -3.33 21.93 8.75
CA ALA A 33 -2.56 23.04 9.30
C ALA A 33 -3.41 24.29 9.64
N PRO A 34 -4.37 24.76 8.81
CA PRO A 34 -5.23 25.88 9.17
C PRO A 34 -6.05 25.63 10.44
N SER A 35 -6.57 24.41 10.63
CA SER A 35 -7.31 24.03 11.85
C SER A 35 -6.41 23.99 13.09
N ALA A 36 -5.14 23.61 12.94
CA ALA A 36 -4.17 23.66 14.03
C ALA A 36 -3.81 25.11 14.38
N ILE A 37 -3.60 25.96 13.38
CA ILE A 37 -3.27 27.39 13.57
C ILE A 37 -4.44 28.13 14.23
N SER A 38 -5.68 27.84 13.84
CA SER A 38 -6.86 28.51 14.38
C SER A 38 -7.04 28.35 15.89
N ILE A 39 -6.41 27.34 16.51
CA ILE A 39 -6.44 27.14 17.97
C ILE A 39 -5.70 28.25 18.73
N PHE A 40 -4.70 28.88 18.09
CA PHE A 40 -3.84 29.89 18.70
C PHE A 40 -4.22 31.32 18.28
N VAL A 41 -5.26 31.48 17.47
CA VAL A 41 -5.68 32.75 16.90
C VAL A 41 -7.00 33.17 17.53
N ASN A 42 -7.10 34.44 17.94
CA ASN A 42 -8.33 35.02 18.48
C ASN A 42 -9.02 36.01 17.51
N ASP A 43 -8.39 36.33 16.36
CA ASP A 43 -8.96 37.21 15.35
C ASP A 43 -10.02 36.47 14.51
N GLU A 44 -11.27 36.93 14.59
CA GLU A 44 -12.42 36.36 13.88
C GLU A 44 -12.22 36.35 12.36
N ASN A 45 -11.69 37.44 11.78
CA ASN A 45 -11.47 37.52 10.33
C ASN A 45 -10.42 36.51 9.86
N LEU A 46 -9.38 36.31 10.67
CA LEU A 46 -8.36 35.32 10.39
C LEU A 46 -8.92 33.90 10.50
N ILE A 47 -9.75 33.62 11.51
CA ILE A 47 -10.43 32.32 11.67
C ILE A 47 -11.30 32.00 10.46
N TYR A 48 -12.11 32.95 9.98
CA TYR A 48 -12.92 32.76 8.77
C TYR A 48 -12.06 32.47 7.54
N THR A 49 -10.95 33.19 7.37
CA THR A 49 -10.00 32.98 6.27
C THR A 49 -9.37 31.58 6.32
N LEU A 50 -8.95 31.14 7.52
CA LEU A 50 -8.39 29.80 7.73
C LEU A 50 -9.42 28.69 7.46
N ALA A 51 -10.70 28.90 7.80
CA ALA A 51 -11.77 27.96 7.52
C ALA A 51 -12.02 27.80 6.01
N ILE A 52 -12.07 28.91 5.26
CA ILE A 52 -12.20 28.87 3.79
C ILE A 52 -11.00 28.13 3.18
N LEU A 53 -9.78 28.48 3.62
CA LEU A 53 -8.55 27.83 3.14
C LEU A 53 -8.55 26.31 3.43
N ASN A 54 -8.96 25.91 4.64
CA ASN A 54 -9.10 24.50 5.01
C ASN A 54 -10.06 23.76 4.07
N GLY A 55 -11.23 24.34 3.79
CA GLY A 55 -12.21 23.75 2.86
C GLY A 55 -11.64 23.53 1.46
N VAL A 56 -10.91 24.52 0.92
CA VAL A 56 -10.25 24.40 -0.39
C VAL A 56 -9.18 23.30 -0.37
N LEU A 57 -8.34 23.24 0.66
CA LEU A 57 -7.30 22.23 0.80
C LEU A 57 -7.87 20.81 0.94
N VAL A 58 -8.99 20.64 1.65
CA VAL A 58 -9.70 19.36 1.74
C VAL A 58 -10.21 18.92 0.36
N CYS A 59 -10.77 19.82 -0.44
CA CYS A 59 -11.19 19.51 -1.81
C CYS A 59 -10.00 19.04 -2.68
N ILE A 60 -8.85 19.74 -2.59
CA ILE A 60 -7.62 19.35 -3.30
C ILE A 60 -7.14 17.97 -2.83
N TRP A 61 -7.16 17.71 -1.52
CA TRP A 61 -6.81 16.41 -0.97
C TRP A 61 -7.74 15.29 -1.48
N LEU A 62 -9.06 15.51 -1.53
CA LEU A 62 -10.02 14.55 -2.07
C LEU A 62 -9.73 14.20 -3.53
N MET A 63 -9.41 15.19 -4.37
CA MET A 63 -9.01 14.96 -5.77
C MET A 63 -7.70 14.17 -5.89
N SER A 64 -6.75 14.40 -4.98
CA SER A 64 -5.53 13.60 -4.91
C SER A 64 -5.82 12.15 -4.48
N LEU A 65 -6.74 11.95 -3.54
CA LEU A 65 -7.12 10.64 -3.03
C LEU A 65 -7.80 9.78 -4.11
N THR A 66 -8.72 10.36 -4.90
CA THR A 66 -9.35 9.64 -6.02
C THR A 66 -8.34 9.27 -7.09
N SER A 67 -7.40 10.17 -7.38
CA SER A 67 -6.30 9.92 -8.31
C SER A 67 -5.39 8.79 -7.85
N TYR A 68 -5.10 8.71 -6.54
CA TYR A 68 -4.36 7.60 -5.95
C TYR A 68 -5.12 6.28 -6.11
N GLN A 69 -6.42 6.26 -5.80
CA GLN A 69 -7.24 5.04 -5.91
C GLN A 69 -7.28 4.51 -7.35
N ALA A 70 -7.39 5.39 -8.35
CA ALA A 70 -7.34 5.01 -9.76
C ALA A 70 -6.01 4.36 -10.15
N LYS A 71 -4.88 4.98 -9.75
CA LYS A 71 -3.52 4.45 -9.98
C LYS A 71 -3.32 3.08 -9.31
N ARG A 72 -3.78 2.93 -8.06
CA ARG A 72 -3.71 1.67 -7.31
C ARG A 72 -4.51 0.56 -7.99
N ARG A 73 -5.72 0.86 -8.47
CA ARG A 73 -6.54 -0.10 -9.22
C ARG A 73 -5.82 -0.56 -10.49
N ALA A 74 -5.26 0.38 -11.26
CA ALA A 74 -4.50 0.07 -12.47
C ALA A 74 -3.27 -0.82 -12.18
N ALA A 75 -2.58 -0.61 -11.06
CA ALA A 75 -1.47 -1.46 -10.65
C ALA A 75 -1.91 -2.90 -10.35
N HIS A 76 -3.06 -3.08 -9.68
CA HIS A 76 -3.60 -4.41 -9.38
C HIS A 76 -4.07 -5.15 -10.63
N GLU A 77 -4.68 -4.45 -11.60
CA GLU A 77 -5.01 -5.03 -12.90
C GLU A 77 -3.75 -5.50 -13.64
N ALA A 78 -2.74 -4.63 -13.74
CA ALA A 78 -1.46 -4.97 -14.37
C ALA A 78 -0.79 -6.18 -13.68
N ARG A 79 -0.89 -6.28 -12.35
CA ARG A 79 -0.36 -7.40 -11.56
C ARG A 79 -1.03 -8.72 -11.93
N ARG A 80 -2.37 -8.74 -11.99
CA ARG A 80 -3.13 -9.95 -12.36
C ARG A 80 -2.84 -10.38 -13.78
N ALA A 81 -2.80 -9.42 -14.71
CA ALA A 81 -2.43 -9.67 -16.09
C ALA A 81 -1.02 -10.25 -16.19
N ALA A 82 -0.01 -9.59 -15.59
CA ALA A 82 1.37 -10.05 -15.58
C ALA A 82 1.52 -11.46 -15.00
N LEU A 83 0.85 -11.73 -13.87
CA LEU A 83 0.88 -13.02 -13.20
C LEU A 83 0.27 -14.11 -14.09
N LEU A 84 -0.87 -13.88 -14.75
CA LEU A 84 -1.51 -14.87 -15.61
C LEU A 84 -0.72 -15.09 -16.91
N THR A 85 -0.31 -14.02 -17.59
CA THR A 85 0.40 -14.11 -18.87
C THR A 85 1.78 -14.75 -18.71
N ASP A 86 2.49 -14.48 -17.61
CA ASP A 86 3.76 -15.15 -17.32
C ASP A 86 3.56 -16.63 -16.99
N SER A 87 2.55 -16.94 -16.15
CA SER A 87 2.36 -18.31 -15.66
C SER A 87 1.96 -19.30 -16.75
N PHE A 88 1.12 -18.87 -17.70
CA PHE A 88 0.62 -19.73 -18.77
C PHE A 88 1.36 -19.55 -20.10
N ASP A 89 2.26 -18.58 -20.19
CA ASP A 89 2.95 -18.21 -21.44
C ASP A 89 1.96 -17.97 -22.59
N ALA A 90 0.86 -17.30 -22.27
CA ALA A 90 -0.26 -17.04 -23.16
C ALA A 90 -0.54 -15.54 -23.27
N ASP A 91 -0.88 -15.10 -24.47
CA ASP A 91 -1.36 -13.74 -24.70
C ASP A 91 -2.85 -13.63 -24.33
N LEU A 92 -3.23 -12.46 -23.82
CA LEU A 92 -4.63 -12.13 -23.59
C LEU A 92 -5.33 -11.81 -24.92
N SER A 93 -6.66 -11.97 -24.96
CA SER A 93 -7.46 -11.57 -26.12
C SER A 93 -7.32 -10.06 -26.37
N SER A 94 -7.52 -9.65 -27.63
CA SER A 94 -7.48 -8.22 -28.01
C SER A 94 -8.42 -7.36 -27.17
N ASP A 95 -9.60 -7.90 -26.85
CA ASP A 95 -10.64 -7.20 -26.10
C ASP A 95 -10.22 -7.03 -24.63
N GLU A 96 -9.63 -8.06 -24.03
CA GLU A 96 -9.12 -7.99 -22.67
C GLU A 96 -7.93 -7.03 -22.56
N VAL A 97 -7.03 -7.05 -23.55
CA VAL A 97 -5.92 -6.09 -23.64
C VAL A 97 -6.45 -4.65 -23.75
N ALA A 98 -7.48 -4.41 -24.57
CA ALA A 98 -8.09 -3.09 -24.71
C ALA A 98 -8.70 -2.63 -23.38
N TYR A 99 -9.49 -3.49 -22.72
CA TYR A 99 -10.11 -3.21 -21.44
C TYR A 99 -9.09 -2.87 -20.34
N ILE A 100 -8.03 -3.68 -20.21
CA ILE A 100 -6.98 -3.43 -19.21
C ILE A 100 -6.26 -2.11 -19.52
N ARG A 101 -5.98 -1.82 -20.80
CA ARG A 101 -5.29 -0.59 -21.21
C ARG A 101 -6.11 0.67 -20.91
N GLU A 102 -7.42 0.62 -21.01
CA GLU A 102 -8.31 1.73 -20.60
C GLU A 102 -8.21 2.05 -19.11
N THR A 103 -7.86 1.06 -18.28
CA THR A 103 -7.67 1.27 -16.85
C THR A 103 -6.30 1.89 -16.53
N PHE A 104 -5.34 1.86 -17.46
CA PHE A 104 -3.98 2.31 -17.20
C PHE A 104 -3.84 3.83 -17.17
N THR A 105 -3.37 4.34 -16.02
CA THR A 105 -3.11 5.78 -15.82
C THR A 105 -1.74 6.27 -16.30
N VAL A 106 -0.83 5.36 -16.66
CA VAL A 106 0.56 5.68 -17.00
C VAL A 106 0.78 5.48 -18.49
N LYS A 107 1.55 6.38 -19.11
CA LYS A 107 1.91 6.31 -20.53
C LYS A 107 2.86 5.14 -20.81
N GLU A 108 2.72 4.56 -21.98
CA GLU A 108 3.54 3.46 -22.47
C GLU A 108 5.04 3.76 -22.47
N SER A 109 5.42 5.01 -22.77
CA SER A 109 6.82 5.46 -22.75
C SER A 109 7.50 5.34 -21.38
N ILE A 110 6.73 5.29 -20.29
CA ILE A 110 7.23 5.10 -18.92
C ILE A 110 7.25 3.60 -18.56
N ALA A 111 6.32 2.81 -19.10
CA ALA A 111 6.19 1.39 -18.82
C ALA A 111 7.25 0.55 -19.55
N ILE A 112 7.51 0.83 -20.82
CA ILE A 112 8.43 0.04 -21.66
C ILE A 112 9.84 -0.09 -21.04
N PRO A 113 10.49 0.97 -20.53
CA PRO A 113 11.83 0.86 -19.95
C PRO A 113 11.89 0.01 -18.67
N LEU A 114 10.74 -0.29 -18.06
CA LEU A 114 10.63 -1.06 -16.81
C LEU A 114 10.31 -2.54 -17.05
N ILE A 115 10.18 -2.95 -18.31
CA ILE A 115 9.99 -4.36 -18.67
C ILE A 115 11.14 -5.19 -18.12
N ASP A 116 10.79 -6.34 -17.55
CA ASP A 116 11.72 -7.28 -16.92
C ASP A 116 11.26 -8.69 -17.22
N GLU A 117 11.98 -9.36 -18.12
CA GLU A 117 11.64 -10.71 -18.58
C GLU A 117 11.84 -11.77 -17.49
N TYR A 118 12.61 -11.45 -16.45
CA TYR A 118 12.95 -12.35 -15.34
C TYR A 118 12.33 -11.87 -14.03
N TYR A 119 11.15 -11.25 -14.11
CA TYR A 119 10.47 -10.71 -12.94
C TYR A 119 10.07 -11.77 -11.90
N TYR A 120 9.70 -12.96 -12.36
CA TYR A 120 9.40 -14.12 -11.50
C TYR A 120 10.55 -15.12 -11.54
N ASP A 121 10.87 -15.70 -10.38
CA ASP A 121 11.98 -16.65 -10.23
C ASP A 121 11.63 -18.09 -10.65
N SER A 122 10.33 -18.38 -10.91
CA SER A 122 9.90 -19.75 -11.22
C SER A 122 10.51 -20.28 -12.51
N LYS A 123 11.09 -21.49 -12.42
CA LYS A 123 11.60 -22.27 -13.56
C LYS A 123 10.63 -23.35 -14.04
N SER A 124 9.44 -23.41 -13.45
CA SER A 124 8.41 -24.38 -13.83
C SER A 124 7.96 -24.15 -15.27
N LYS A 125 7.61 -25.24 -15.98
CA LYS A 125 6.99 -25.13 -17.30
C LYS A 125 5.67 -24.34 -17.20
N PRO A 126 5.28 -23.61 -18.26
CA PRO A 126 4.01 -22.89 -18.28
C PRO A 126 2.82 -23.76 -17.87
N GLY A 127 1.94 -23.23 -17.03
CA GLY A 127 0.78 -23.91 -16.48
C GLY A 127 0.53 -23.63 -15.00
N TYR A 128 -0.38 -24.39 -14.39
CA TYR A 128 -0.83 -24.19 -13.01
C TYR A 128 0.28 -24.31 -11.96
N LYS A 129 1.32 -25.12 -12.22
CA LYS A 129 2.48 -25.20 -11.32
C LYS A 129 3.28 -23.90 -11.29
N ARG A 130 3.56 -23.30 -12.46
CA ARG A 130 4.22 -22.00 -12.54
C ARG A 130 3.36 -20.90 -11.92
N LEU A 131 2.05 -20.94 -12.14
CA LEU A 131 1.10 -20.04 -11.48
C LEU A 131 1.19 -20.13 -9.95
N LEU A 132 1.21 -21.34 -9.40
CA LEU A 132 1.34 -21.57 -7.96
C LEU A 132 2.66 -21.01 -7.41
N ASP A 133 3.77 -21.20 -8.13
CA ASP A 133 5.08 -20.68 -7.76
C ASP A 133 5.09 -19.14 -7.78
N ASN A 134 4.58 -18.53 -8.84
CA ASN A 134 4.50 -17.07 -8.98
C ASN A 134 3.59 -16.44 -7.91
N ILE A 135 2.47 -17.09 -7.55
CA ILE A 135 1.60 -16.65 -6.45
C ILE A 135 2.34 -16.76 -5.12
N GLU A 136 3.05 -17.86 -4.86
CA GLU A 136 3.81 -18.04 -3.63
C GLU A 136 4.87 -16.94 -3.48
N GLU A 137 5.65 -16.69 -4.54
CA GLU A 137 6.65 -15.63 -4.57
C GLU A 137 6.04 -14.26 -4.29
N SER A 138 4.97 -13.92 -5.03
CA SER A 138 4.31 -12.64 -4.87
C SER A 138 3.70 -12.47 -3.47
N ALA A 139 3.13 -13.54 -2.91
CA ALA A 139 2.59 -13.56 -1.56
C ALA A 139 3.69 -13.44 -0.49
N TYR A 140 4.84 -14.07 -0.70
CA TYR A 140 6.01 -13.94 0.17
C TYR A 140 6.46 -12.48 0.30
N TYR A 141 6.73 -11.81 -0.84
CA TYR A 141 7.16 -10.41 -0.84
C TYR A 141 6.09 -9.48 -0.27
N THR A 142 4.81 -9.73 -0.60
CA THR A 142 3.69 -8.93 -0.08
C THR A 142 3.60 -9.04 1.44
N SER A 143 3.62 -10.27 1.99
CA SER A 143 3.47 -10.49 3.43
C SER A 143 4.54 -9.78 4.25
N ARG A 144 5.80 -9.83 3.81
CA ARG A 144 6.94 -9.19 4.48
C ARG A 144 6.88 -7.68 4.39
N THR A 145 6.54 -7.14 3.22
CA THR A 145 6.43 -5.70 3.01
C THR A 145 5.28 -5.10 3.85
N GLN A 146 4.15 -5.80 3.92
CA GLN A 146 3.00 -5.36 4.74
C GLN A 146 3.29 -5.50 6.23
N LYS A 147 3.98 -6.56 6.65
CA LYS A 147 4.43 -6.72 8.04
C LYS A 147 5.33 -5.57 8.49
N ALA A 148 6.27 -5.15 7.65
CA ALA A 148 7.13 -4.02 7.98
C ALA A 148 6.40 -2.69 7.95
N SER A 149 5.46 -2.50 7.02
CA SER A 149 4.58 -1.32 7.01
C SER A 149 3.79 -1.21 8.32
N ARG A 150 3.25 -2.34 8.82
CA ARG A 150 2.62 -2.41 10.14
C ARG A 150 3.59 -2.06 11.27
N GLN A 151 4.81 -2.60 11.25
CA GLN A 151 5.81 -2.33 12.29
C GLN A 151 6.17 -0.85 12.37
N LEU A 152 6.42 -0.21 11.22
CA LEU A 152 6.68 1.23 11.15
C LEU A 152 5.52 2.04 11.72
N LEU A 153 4.28 1.69 11.34
CA LEU A 153 3.09 2.37 11.86
C LEU A 153 2.89 2.11 13.37
N THR A 154 3.24 0.92 13.85
CA THR A 154 3.21 0.60 15.29
C THR A 154 4.20 1.45 16.07
N THR A 155 5.43 1.60 15.57
CA THR A 155 6.45 2.46 16.19
C THR A 155 5.97 3.91 16.24
N PHE A 156 5.38 4.41 15.15
CA PHE A 156 4.79 5.75 15.12
C PHE A 156 3.68 5.93 16.16
N LEU A 157 2.74 4.98 16.27
CA LEU A 157 1.66 5.01 17.26
C LEU A 157 2.18 4.96 18.70
N ILE A 158 3.22 4.18 18.98
CA ILE A 158 3.85 4.13 20.31
C ILE A 158 4.50 5.47 20.64
N ILE A 159 5.27 6.07 19.72
CA ILE A 159 5.89 7.38 19.92
C ILE A 159 4.82 8.44 20.20
N TYR A 160 3.70 8.39 19.46
CA TYR A 160 2.56 9.28 19.69
C TYR A 160 1.91 9.07 21.06
N ALA A 161 1.70 7.82 21.50
CA ALA A 161 1.16 7.54 22.82
C ALA A 161 2.09 8.03 23.94
N CYS A 162 3.41 7.84 23.79
CA CYS A 162 4.40 8.35 24.73
C CYS A 162 4.41 9.88 24.79
N SER A 163 4.29 10.57 23.64
CA SER A 163 4.23 12.04 23.63
C SER A 163 2.97 12.55 24.30
N TRP A 164 1.83 11.84 24.18
CA TRP A 164 0.59 12.19 24.86
C TRP A 164 0.71 12.06 26.39
N ILE A 165 1.32 10.97 26.87
CA ILE A 165 1.59 10.78 28.30
C ILE A 165 2.51 11.88 28.84
N LEU A 166 3.60 12.18 28.12
CA LEU A 166 4.53 13.25 28.51
C LEU A 166 3.81 14.60 28.60
N MET A 167 2.92 14.89 27.65
CA MET A 167 2.14 16.12 27.61
C MET A 167 1.20 16.25 28.82
N LEU A 168 0.56 15.15 29.24
CA LEU A 168 -0.23 15.13 30.48
C LEU A 168 0.62 15.45 31.71
N PHE A 169 1.83 14.90 31.83
CA PHE A 169 2.73 15.22 32.95
C PHE A 169 3.16 16.69 33.00
N ILE A 170 3.36 17.31 31.84
CA ILE A 170 3.73 18.73 31.74
C ILE A 170 2.54 19.65 32.04
N ALA A 171 1.31 19.23 31.74
CA ALA A 171 0.12 20.06 31.93
C ALA A 171 -0.40 20.12 33.38
N ILE A 172 -0.10 19.10 34.21
CA ILE A 172 -0.57 19.02 35.61
C ILE A 172 -0.11 20.20 36.51
N PRO A 173 1.16 20.67 36.47
CA PRO A 173 1.67 21.65 37.42
C PRO A 173 1.19 23.09 37.20
N ASP A 174 0.78 23.45 35.97
CA ASP A 174 0.54 24.85 35.57
C ASP A 174 -0.74 24.97 34.73
N GLN A 175 -1.90 24.86 35.38
CA GLN A 175 -3.21 24.84 34.71
C GLN A 175 -3.67 26.22 34.21
N GLU A 176 -3.04 27.31 34.67
CA GLU A 176 -3.40 28.68 34.28
C GLU A 176 -2.70 29.13 32.98
N SER A 177 -1.70 28.37 32.52
CA SER A 177 -0.99 28.68 31.29
C SER A 177 -1.89 28.53 30.05
N VAL A 178 -2.24 29.68 29.45
CA VAL A 178 -2.94 29.77 28.16
C VAL A 178 -2.25 28.96 27.07
N PHE A 179 -0.92 28.85 27.14
CA PHE A 179 -0.11 28.06 26.20
C PHE A 179 -0.35 26.55 26.38
N LEU A 180 -0.38 26.04 27.63
CA LEU A 180 -0.66 24.63 27.91
C LEU A 180 -2.10 24.25 27.52
N ALA A 181 -3.06 25.14 27.77
CA ALA A 181 -4.45 24.93 27.35
C ALA A 181 -4.60 24.86 25.82
N SER A 182 -3.91 25.73 25.09
CA SER A 182 -3.91 25.72 23.61
C SER A 182 -3.18 24.49 23.05
N GLY A 183 -2.08 24.08 23.68
CA GLY A 183 -1.39 22.83 23.38
C GLY A 183 -2.29 21.60 23.58
N ALA A 184 -3.10 21.55 24.65
CA ALA A 184 -4.05 20.46 24.90
C ALA A 184 -5.12 20.36 23.81
N LYS A 185 -5.67 21.50 23.38
CA LYS A 185 -6.62 21.55 22.25
C LYS A 185 -5.98 21.03 20.97
N LEU A 186 -4.73 21.40 20.68
CA LEU A 186 -4.00 20.90 19.52
C LEU A 186 -3.82 19.38 19.58
N PHE A 187 -3.41 18.82 20.72
CA PHE A 187 -3.27 17.36 20.89
C PHE A 187 -4.61 16.62 20.77
N MET A 188 -5.71 17.18 21.27
CA MET A 188 -7.05 16.64 21.07
C MET A 188 -7.43 16.62 19.58
N ALA A 189 -7.18 17.72 18.86
CA ALA A 189 -7.44 17.81 17.42
C ALA A 189 -6.61 16.78 16.62
N ILE A 190 -5.31 16.64 16.95
CA ILE A 190 -4.44 15.61 16.35
C ILE A 190 -4.98 14.20 16.63
N THR A 191 -5.46 13.94 17.85
CA THR A 191 -6.04 12.63 18.22
C THR A 191 -7.25 12.31 17.34
N ILE A 192 -8.23 13.22 17.28
CA ILE A 192 -9.41 13.06 16.43
C ILE A 192 -9.00 12.82 14.98
N PHE A 193 -8.03 13.59 14.49
CA PHE A 193 -7.49 13.42 13.15
C PHE A 193 -6.83 12.05 12.94
N MET A 194 -6.05 11.53 13.89
CA MET A 194 -5.41 10.22 13.75
C MET A 194 -6.43 9.07 13.70
N PHE A 195 -7.50 9.17 14.50
CA PHE A 195 -8.59 8.19 14.48
C PHE A 195 -9.45 8.32 13.23
N SER A 196 -9.81 9.55 12.85
CA SER A 196 -10.64 9.82 11.67
C SER A 196 -9.91 9.59 10.35
N GLY A 197 -8.60 9.85 10.31
CA GLY A 197 -7.73 9.70 9.13
C GLY A 197 -7.41 8.25 8.80
N GLY A 198 -7.95 7.29 9.57
CA GLY A 198 -7.86 5.87 9.26
C GLY A 198 -6.49 5.24 9.55
N LEU A 199 -5.62 5.86 10.36
CA LEU A 199 -4.31 5.27 10.72
C LEU A 199 -4.47 3.95 11.47
N VAL A 200 -5.41 3.88 12.42
CA VAL A 200 -5.71 2.64 13.15
C VAL A 200 -6.23 1.58 12.19
N ARG A 201 -7.11 1.97 11.26
CA ARG A 201 -7.63 1.08 10.22
C ARG A 201 -6.50 0.55 9.33
N ALA A 202 -5.62 1.43 8.84
CA ALA A 202 -4.46 1.03 8.06
C ALA A 202 -3.54 0.07 8.84
N TRP A 203 -3.34 0.29 10.15
CA TRP A 203 -2.57 -0.62 11.00
C TRP A 203 -3.20 -2.02 11.09
N ILE A 204 -4.52 -2.09 11.26
CA ILE A 204 -5.28 -3.36 11.25
C ILE A 204 -5.14 -4.03 9.88
N ASP A 205 -5.38 -3.28 8.80
CA ASP A 205 -5.40 -3.80 7.44
C ASP A 205 -4.01 -4.31 7.01
N TYR A 206 -2.93 -3.60 7.35
CA TYR A 206 -1.55 -4.07 7.13
C TYR A 206 -1.27 -5.37 7.87
N GLY A 207 -1.76 -5.50 9.11
CA GLY A 207 -1.61 -6.72 9.89
C GLY A 207 -2.39 -7.91 9.34
N SER A 208 -3.63 -7.67 8.95
CA SER A 208 -4.50 -8.67 8.33
C SER A 208 -3.91 -9.13 6.99
N CYS A 209 -3.52 -8.20 6.12
CA CYS A 209 -2.89 -8.50 4.83
C CYS A 209 -1.63 -9.34 5.00
N ALA A 210 -0.73 -8.93 5.90
CA ALA A 210 0.52 -9.65 6.16
C ALA A 210 0.27 -11.09 6.64
N LYS A 211 -0.73 -11.30 7.50
CA LYS A 211 -1.12 -12.62 7.98
C LYS A 211 -1.72 -13.47 6.87
N ASN A 212 -2.72 -12.94 6.15
CA ASN A 212 -3.46 -13.67 5.14
C ASN A 212 -2.57 -14.04 3.94
N THR A 213 -1.68 -13.14 3.51
CA THR A 213 -0.71 -13.44 2.45
C THR A 213 0.39 -14.42 2.89
N ALA A 214 0.77 -14.44 4.17
CA ALA A 214 1.64 -15.50 4.70
C ALA A 214 0.94 -16.86 4.71
N GLU A 215 -0.36 -16.91 4.99
CA GLU A 215 -1.16 -18.14 4.90
C GLU A 215 -1.25 -18.64 3.45
N ILE A 216 -1.36 -17.75 2.46
CA ILE A 216 -1.28 -18.13 1.04
C ILE A 216 0.02 -18.87 0.74
N VAL A 217 1.17 -18.43 1.27
CA VAL A 217 2.44 -19.14 1.11
C VAL A 217 2.36 -20.56 1.70
N THR A 218 1.77 -20.72 2.88
CA THR A 218 1.57 -22.05 3.49
C THR A 218 0.64 -22.93 2.64
N ARG A 219 -0.45 -22.38 2.11
CA ARG A 219 -1.39 -23.08 1.23
C ARG A 219 -0.75 -23.48 -0.10
N CYS A 220 0.10 -22.64 -0.69
CA CYS A 220 0.86 -22.99 -1.89
C CYS A 220 1.77 -24.20 -1.62
N ASN A 221 2.45 -24.22 -0.48
CA ASN A 221 3.30 -25.36 -0.10
C ASN A 221 2.48 -26.64 0.12
N ALA A 222 1.32 -26.56 0.77
CA ALA A 222 0.43 -27.70 0.94
C ALA A 222 -0.13 -28.23 -0.40
N ALA A 223 -0.52 -27.35 -1.31
CA ALA A 223 -0.99 -27.71 -2.65
C ALA A 223 0.13 -28.36 -3.50
N ARG A 224 1.37 -27.92 -3.32
CA ARG A 224 2.54 -28.50 -4.02
C ARG A 224 2.81 -29.95 -3.61
N VAL A 225 2.64 -30.29 -2.32
CA VAL A 225 2.89 -31.64 -1.80
C VAL A 225 1.83 -32.65 -2.28
N ASN A 226 0.57 -32.22 -2.40
CA ASN A 226 -0.57 -33.10 -2.68
C ASN A 226 -0.93 -33.21 -4.17
N GLU A 227 0.05 -32.99 -5.06
CA GLU A 227 -0.14 -32.81 -6.50
C GLU A 227 -0.90 -31.51 -6.84
N VAL A 228 -0.40 -30.75 -7.82
CA VAL A 228 -0.94 -29.41 -8.13
C VAL A 228 -2.27 -29.55 -8.89
N LYS A 229 -3.38 -29.47 -8.15
CA LYS A 229 -4.73 -29.47 -8.73
C LYS A 229 -5.11 -28.06 -9.21
N GLN A 230 -5.65 -27.99 -10.43
CA GLN A 230 -6.01 -26.72 -11.08
C GLN A 230 -6.97 -25.87 -10.24
N ILE A 231 -8.00 -26.50 -9.67
CA ILE A 231 -9.01 -25.82 -8.85
C ILE A 231 -8.40 -25.18 -7.59
N ASP A 232 -7.46 -25.87 -6.94
CA ASP A 232 -6.81 -25.37 -5.72
C ASP A 232 -5.95 -24.14 -6.04
N VAL A 233 -5.22 -24.16 -7.17
CA VAL A 233 -4.42 -23.01 -7.61
C VAL A 233 -5.30 -21.80 -7.92
N LEU A 234 -6.43 -22.00 -8.61
CA LEU A 234 -7.36 -20.91 -8.92
C LEU A 234 -8.02 -20.34 -7.66
N MET A 235 -8.38 -21.18 -6.69
CA MET A 235 -8.89 -20.74 -5.39
C MET A 235 -7.84 -19.91 -4.63
N ILE A 236 -6.60 -20.37 -4.61
CA ILE A 236 -5.48 -19.63 -3.99
C ILE A 236 -5.26 -18.29 -4.69
N LEU A 237 -5.34 -18.23 -6.03
CA LEU A 237 -5.23 -17.00 -6.80
C LEU A 237 -6.32 -15.98 -6.45
N LEU A 238 -7.57 -16.45 -6.35
CA LEU A 238 -8.72 -15.61 -6.00
C LEU A 238 -8.55 -15.02 -4.60
N ASP A 239 -8.21 -15.85 -3.61
CA ASP A 239 -7.98 -15.41 -2.24
C ASP A 239 -6.82 -14.41 -2.16
N TYR A 240 -5.70 -14.73 -2.82
CA TYR A 240 -4.54 -13.85 -2.90
C TYR A 240 -4.88 -12.48 -3.51
N SER A 241 -5.63 -12.48 -4.61
CA SER A 241 -6.06 -11.22 -5.26
C SER A 241 -7.02 -10.43 -4.39
N GLY A 242 -8.00 -11.09 -3.78
CA GLY A 242 -8.95 -10.47 -2.86
C GLY A 242 -8.27 -9.81 -1.67
N TYR A 243 -7.30 -10.48 -1.05
CA TYR A 243 -6.54 -9.92 0.06
C TYR A 243 -5.69 -8.71 -0.34
N ILE A 244 -5.10 -8.69 -1.52
CA ILE A 244 -4.31 -7.54 -1.98
C ILE A 244 -5.20 -6.35 -2.34
N ASP A 245 -6.32 -6.61 -3.02
CA ASP A 245 -7.24 -5.57 -3.47
C ASP A 245 -7.91 -4.87 -2.28
N SER A 246 -8.21 -5.61 -1.20
CA SER A 246 -8.78 -5.06 0.03
C SER A 246 -7.77 -4.30 0.91
N SER A 247 -6.47 -4.48 0.69
CA SER A 247 -5.44 -3.99 1.61
C SER A 247 -4.79 -2.70 1.15
N PRO A 248 -4.51 -1.72 2.04
CA PRO A 248 -3.82 -0.50 1.65
C PRO A 248 -2.47 -0.81 1.00
N GLU A 249 -2.04 0.07 0.10
CA GLU A 249 -0.70 -0.03 -0.46
C GLU A 249 0.34 0.07 0.67
N ALA A 250 1.39 -0.73 0.57
CA ALA A 250 2.47 -0.71 1.55
C ALA A 250 3.06 0.70 1.69
N LEU A 251 3.57 1.01 2.88
CA LEU A 251 4.17 2.32 3.13
C LEU A 251 5.31 2.58 2.13
N PRO A 252 5.41 3.78 1.55
CA PRO A 252 6.39 4.06 0.54
C PRO A 252 7.82 3.76 1.01
N ASN A 253 8.65 3.26 0.08
CA ASN A 253 10.04 2.87 0.31
C ASN A 253 10.24 1.62 1.21
N THR A 254 9.19 1.05 1.82
CA THR A 254 9.32 -0.15 2.67
C THR A 254 9.85 -1.35 1.89
N TYR A 255 9.33 -1.58 0.69
CA TYR A 255 9.80 -2.63 -0.21
C TYR A 255 11.29 -2.47 -0.51
N TYR A 256 11.72 -1.29 -0.98
CA TYR A 256 13.12 -1.04 -1.35
C TYR A 256 14.09 -1.22 -0.18
N LYS A 257 13.71 -0.80 1.03
CA LYS A 257 14.54 -0.98 2.24
C LYS A 257 14.70 -2.45 2.63
N MET A 258 13.73 -3.29 2.31
CA MET A 258 13.74 -4.70 2.68
C MET A 258 14.13 -5.63 1.55
N ARG A 259 14.22 -5.13 0.32
CA ARG A 259 14.34 -5.90 -0.91
C ARG A 259 15.50 -6.89 -0.83
N GLU A 260 16.69 -6.41 -0.52
CA GLU A 260 17.90 -7.23 -0.44
C GLU A 260 17.74 -8.40 0.55
N LYS A 261 17.28 -8.10 1.77
CA LYS A 261 17.01 -9.13 2.78
C LYS A 261 15.91 -10.11 2.35
N MET A 262 14.89 -9.65 1.65
CA MET A 262 13.82 -10.52 1.15
C MET A 262 14.32 -11.42 0.02
N GLU A 263 15.12 -10.90 -0.91
CA GLU A 263 15.74 -11.66 -2.01
C GLU A 263 16.70 -12.72 -1.49
N GLU A 264 17.55 -12.40 -0.51
CA GLU A 264 18.44 -13.37 0.13
C GLU A 264 17.65 -14.53 0.76
N ASN A 265 16.64 -14.21 1.56
CA ASN A 265 15.80 -15.23 2.19
C ASN A 265 14.98 -16.02 1.17
N TRP A 266 14.51 -15.36 0.11
CA TRP A 266 13.77 -16.03 -0.96
C TRP A 266 14.67 -17.02 -1.69
N LYS A 267 15.91 -16.65 -2.04
CA LYS A 267 16.88 -17.56 -2.66
C LYS A 267 17.19 -18.78 -1.81
N ILE A 268 17.22 -18.65 -0.48
CA ILE A 268 17.38 -19.81 0.43
C ILE A 268 16.15 -20.72 0.35
N ILE A 269 14.95 -20.13 0.38
CA ILE A 269 13.68 -20.84 0.35
C ILE A 269 13.44 -21.52 -1.02
N SER A 270 13.71 -20.81 -2.12
CA SER A 270 13.48 -21.27 -3.50
C SER A 270 14.61 -22.15 -4.02
N GLY A 271 15.85 -21.88 -3.62
CA GLY A 271 17.04 -22.66 -4.01
C GLY A 271 17.05 -24.09 -3.45
N GLY A 272 16.40 -24.31 -2.30
CA GLY A 272 16.17 -25.67 -1.77
C GLY A 272 15.04 -26.45 -2.47
N ARG A 273 14.42 -25.89 -3.51
CA ARG A 273 13.21 -26.44 -4.16
C ARG A 273 13.38 -26.70 -5.67
N GLN A 274 14.58 -26.47 -6.23
CA GLN A 274 14.91 -26.81 -7.62
C GLN A 274 15.15 -28.30 -7.80
#